data_AF-A0A2V8UK97-F1
#
_entry.id   AF-A0A2V8UK97-F1
#
_cell.length_a   1.000
_cell.length_b   1.000
_cell.length_c   1.000
_cell.angle_alpha   90.00
_cell.angle_beta   90.00
_cell.angle_gamma   90.00
#
_symmetry.space_group_name_H-M   'P 1'
#
loop_
_entity.id
_entity.type
_entity.pdbx_description
1 polymer ?
#
loop_
_entity_poly.entity_id
_entity_poly.type
_entity_poly.pdbx_seq_one_letter_code
_entity_poly.pdbx_strand_id
1 'polypeptide(L)'
;MKKHQVILSTALLVLFLGVQTPQFAQDTSTGPAKPDQARHWVAISLLRSINTAEVTYRHENASFAIWQTLLSSQPKYFDQFLARYGSEKANPHFSDAPEILPGWNLRLNVHSDGQGYDILLRDITDEKCGYAALTDESGVIRQSKAIDCQL
;
A
#
# COMPACT_ATOMS: atom_id res chain seq x y z
N MET A 1 -48.70 -3.18 -31.87
CA MET A 1 -48.16 -2.24 -30.84
C MET A 1 -47.71 -2.98 -29.57
N LYS A 2 -46.75 -3.92 -29.63
CA LYS A 2 -46.27 -4.65 -28.43
C LYS A 2 -44.78 -5.01 -28.43
N LYS A 3 -44.01 -4.65 -29.47
CA LYS A 3 -42.58 -5.01 -29.58
C LYS A 3 -41.60 -3.88 -29.21
N HIS A 4 -42.04 -2.63 -29.14
CA HIS A 4 -41.15 -1.49 -28.82
C HIS A 4 -41.10 -1.15 -27.31
N GLN A 5 -42.08 -1.58 -26.51
CA GLN A 5 -42.08 -1.36 -25.06
C GLN A 5 -41.07 -2.25 -24.31
N VAL A 6 -40.77 -3.44 -24.83
CA VAL A 6 -39.82 -4.37 -24.20
C VAL A 6 -38.38 -3.88 -24.35
N ILE A 7 -38.05 -3.24 -25.48
CA ILE A 7 -36.69 -2.76 -25.77
C ILE A 7 -36.35 -1.50 -24.94
N LEU A 8 -37.33 -0.65 -24.65
CA LEU A 8 -37.10 0.52 -23.77
C LEU A 8 -36.85 0.12 -22.31
N SER A 9 -37.39 -1.02 -21.86
CA SER A 9 -37.31 -1.44 -20.45
C SER A 9 -35.96 -2.08 -20.10
N THR A 10 -35.28 -2.72 -21.06
CA THR A 10 -33.93 -3.26 -20.86
C THR A 10 -32.83 -2.21 -20.95
N ALA A 11 -33.03 -1.13 -21.71
CA ALA A 11 -32.06 -0.05 -21.79
C ALA A 11 -31.95 0.78 -20.50
N LEU A 12 -33.04 0.91 -19.73
CA LEU A 12 -33.03 1.68 -18.48
C LEU A 12 -32.33 0.95 -17.31
N LEU A 13 -32.30 -0.39 -17.31
CA LEU A 13 -31.70 -1.14 -16.20
C LEU A 13 -30.15 -1.16 -16.24
N VAL A 14 -29.56 -0.98 -17.42
CA VAL A 14 -28.09 -0.95 -17.59
C VAL A 14 -27.50 0.40 -17.18
N LEU A 15 -28.32 1.47 -17.16
CA LEU A 15 -27.90 2.82 -16.76
C LEU A 15 -27.85 3.02 -15.23
N PHE A 16 -28.47 2.14 -14.43
CA PHE A 16 -28.46 2.25 -12.95
C PHE A 16 -27.33 1.45 -12.26
N LEU A 17 -26.60 0.60 -13.01
CA LEU A 17 -25.49 -0.21 -12.47
C LEU A 17 -24.11 0.41 -12.75
N GLY A 18 -24.05 1.51 -13.50
CA GLY A 18 -22.83 2.23 -13.79
C GLY A 18 -22.56 3.31 -12.75
N VAL A 19 -21.47 3.18 -12.01
CA VAL A 19 -20.84 4.21 -11.17
C VAL A 19 -21.47 4.42 -9.79
N GLN A 20 -21.48 3.37 -8.96
CA GLN A 20 -21.12 3.60 -7.55
C GLN A 20 -19.60 3.59 -7.48
N THR A 21 -18.97 4.75 -7.67
CA THR A 21 -17.61 4.93 -7.13
C THR A 21 -17.72 4.69 -5.63
N PRO A 22 -16.94 3.76 -5.04
CA PRO A 22 -16.82 3.72 -3.60
C PRO A 22 -16.13 5.01 -3.20
N GLN A 23 -16.92 6.02 -2.86
CA GLN A 23 -16.44 7.21 -2.19
C GLN A 23 -16.12 6.76 -0.76
N PHE A 24 -14.97 6.11 -0.60
CA PHE A 24 -14.30 6.07 0.68
C PHE A 24 -14.06 7.53 1.03
N ALA A 25 -14.96 8.10 1.81
CA ALA A 25 -14.78 9.41 2.43
C ALA A 25 -13.49 9.28 3.25
N GLN A 26 -12.39 9.78 2.69
CA GLN A 26 -11.19 9.98 3.46
C GLN A 26 -11.54 11.13 4.39
N ASP A 27 -11.75 10.83 5.68
CA ASP A 27 -11.76 11.82 6.74
C ASP A 27 -10.41 12.54 6.71
N THR A 28 -10.32 13.60 5.90
CA THR A 28 -9.20 14.51 5.93
C THR A 28 -9.37 15.38 7.16
N SER A 29 -8.84 14.91 8.29
CA SER A 29 -8.64 15.73 9.48
C SER A 29 -7.93 17.02 9.07
N THR A 30 -8.58 18.17 9.30
CA THR A 30 -8.10 19.50 8.91
C THR A 30 -7.14 20.13 9.93
N GLY A 31 -6.70 19.38 10.94
CA GLY A 31 -5.67 19.81 11.88
C GLY A 31 -4.26 19.57 11.33
N PRO A 32 -3.23 20.30 11.79
CA PRO A 32 -1.86 19.92 11.52
C PRO A 32 -1.65 18.47 11.99
N ALA A 33 -1.19 17.60 11.07
CA ALA A 33 -0.94 16.21 11.40
C ALA A 33 0.08 16.17 12.55
N LYS A 34 -0.23 15.43 13.62
CA LYS A 34 0.76 15.13 14.65
C LYS A 34 1.97 14.44 13.96
N PRO A 35 3.22 14.68 14.38
CA PRO A 35 4.39 14.09 13.75
C PRO A 35 4.27 12.57 13.56
N ASP A 36 3.73 11.86 14.55
CA ASP A 36 3.45 10.42 14.49
C ASP A 36 2.47 10.07 13.35
N GLN A 37 1.40 10.86 13.21
CA GLN A 37 0.42 10.67 12.13
C GLN A 37 1.04 10.87 10.74
N ALA A 38 1.99 11.80 10.60
CA ALA A 38 2.73 12.00 9.36
C ALA A 38 3.64 10.81 9.03
N ARG A 39 4.39 10.28 10.01
CA ARG A 39 5.21 9.07 9.83
C ARG A 39 4.36 7.84 9.52
N HIS A 40 3.22 7.66 10.20
CA HIS A 40 2.30 6.56 9.91
C HIS A 40 1.80 6.63 8.45
N TRP A 41 1.51 7.84 7.95
CA TRP A 41 1.13 8.02 6.55
C TRP A 41 2.24 7.65 5.57
N VAL A 42 3.50 7.93 5.89
CA VAL A 42 4.66 7.48 5.08
C VAL A 42 4.69 5.96 5.00
N ALA A 43 4.55 5.27 6.15
CA ALA A 43 4.53 3.80 6.19
C ALA A 43 3.38 3.20 5.35
N ILE A 44 2.16 3.74 5.52
CA ILE A 44 0.99 3.29 4.76
C ILE A 44 1.21 3.52 3.26
N SER A 45 1.78 4.66 2.89
CA SER A 45 2.04 4.99 1.48
C SER A 45 3.11 4.08 0.88
N LEU A 46 4.14 3.72 1.65
CA LEU A 46 5.18 2.79 1.21
C LEU A 46 4.60 1.39 0.97
N LEU A 47 3.77 0.89 1.89
CA LEU A 47 3.11 -0.40 1.72
C LEU A 47 2.17 -0.42 0.51
N ARG A 48 1.47 0.69 0.22
CA ARG A 48 0.66 0.81 -1.01
C ARG A 48 1.52 0.73 -2.28
N SER A 49 2.68 1.39 -2.28
CA SER A 49 3.64 1.29 -3.39
C SER A 49 4.14 -0.14 -3.58
N ILE A 50 4.49 -0.84 -2.49
CA ILE A 50 4.91 -2.24 -2.54
C ILE A 50 3.77 -3.13 -3.07
N ASN A 51 2.56 -3.01 -2.53
CA ASN A 51 1.41 -3.81 -2.98
C ASN A 51 1.11 -3.60 -4.48
N THR A 52 1.26 -2.36 -4.98
CA THR A 52 1.05 -2.04 -6.40
C THR A 52 2.17 -2.64 -7.27
N ALA A 53 3.42 -2.58 -6.80
CA ALA A 53 4.56 -3.20 -7.47
C ALA A 53 4.38 -4.73 -7.54
N GLU A 54 3.94 -5.36 -6.45
CA GLU A 54 3.66 -6.80 -6.38
C GLU A 54 2.55 -7.23 -7.34
N VAL A 55 1.45 -6.49 -7.42
CA VAL A 55 0.38 -6.78 -8.40
C VAL A 55 0.90 -6.72 -9.84
N THR A 56 1.74 -5.72 -10.13
CA THR A 56 2.35 -5.57 -11.46
C THR A 56 3.31 -6.72 -11.76
N TYR A 57 4.22 -7.01 -10.83
CA TYR A 57 5.18 -8.08 -10.97
C TYR A 57 4.50 -9.45 -11.14
N ARG A 58 3.46 -9.73 -10.33
CA ARG A 58 2.69 -10.97 -10.41
C ARG A 58 1.96 -11.13 -11.74
N HIS A 59 1.43 -10.04 -12.28
CA HIS A 59 0.81 -10.07 -13.61
C HIS A 59 1.83 -10.47 -14.70
N GLU A 60 3.09 -10.06 -14.56
CA GLU A 60 4.16 -10.32 -15.53
C GLU A 60 4.85 -11.68 -15.33
N ASN A 61 4.93 -12.18 -14.09
CA ASN A 61 5.78 -13.31 -13.72
C ASN A 61 5.03 -14.49 -13.07
N ALA A 62 3.73 -14.36 -12.82
CA ALA A 62 2.87 -15.35 -12.14
C ALA A 62 3.29 -15.73 -10.70
N SER A 63 4.18 -14.94 -10.07
CA SER A 63 4.57 -15.08 -8.66
C SER A 63 4.74 -13.70 -8.03
N PHE A 64 4.74 -13.65 -6.69
CA PHE A 64 5.21 -12.47 -5.94
C PHE A 64 6.75 -12.43 -5.88
N ALA A 65 7.31 -11.26 -5.57
CA ALA A 65 8.74 -11.01 -5.62
C ALA A 65 9.35 -10.65 -4.27
N ILE A 66 10.60 -11.02 -4.05
CA ILE A 66 11.36 -10.51 -2.91
C ILE A 66 11.73 -9.03 -3.12
N TRP A 67 12.12 -8.34 -2.04
CA TRP A 67 12.37 -6.89 -2.03
C TRP A 67 13.33 -6.43 -3.13
N GLN A 68 14.47 -7.11 -3.30
CA GLN A 68 15.47 -6.74 -4.29
C GLN A 68 14.95 -6.86 -5.73
N THR A 69 14.15 -7.90 -5.97
CA THR A 69 13.52 -8.12 -7.26
C THR A 69 12.50 -7.03 -7.54
N LEU A 70 11.67 -6.62 -6.56
CA LEU A 70 10.74 -5.51 -6.73
C LEU A 70 11.47 -4.19 -7.04
N LEU A 71 12.50 -3.85 -6.27
CA LEU A 71 13.26 -2.62 -6.47
C LEU A 71 13.86 -2.52 -7.88
N SER A 72 14.39 -3.64 -8.38
CA SER A 72 15.04 -3.68 -9.70
C SER A 72 14.06 -3.80 -10.87
N SER A 73 12.97 -4.56 -10.72
CA SER A 73 12.02 -4.82 -11.81
C SER A 73 10.90 -3.79 -11.91
N GLN A 74 10.54 -3.13 -10.80
CA GLN A 74 9.44 -2.18 -10.73
C GLN A 74 9.86 -0.79 -10.18
N PRO A 75 10.98 -0.19 -10.64
CA PRO A 75 11.58 1.01 -10.04
C PRO A 75 10.62 2.21 -10.05
N LYS A 76 9.76 2.32 -11.07
CA LYS A 76 8.74 3.37 -11.22
C LYS A 76 7.95 3.65 -9.93
N TYR A 77 7.48 2.61 -9.23
CA TYR A 77 6.62 2.80 -8.04
C TYR A 77 7.42 3.33 -6.85
N PHE A 78 8.70 2.96 -6.77
CA PHE A 78 9.62 3.37 -5.72
C PHE A 78 10.17 4.78 -5.99
N ASP A 79 10.50 5.11 -7.24
CA ASP A 79 10.89 6.46 -7.65
C ASP A 79 9.78 7.47 -7.38
N GLN A 80 8.52 7.11 -7.70
CA GLN A 80 7.35 7.94 -7.39
C GLN A 80 7.16 8.15 -5.89
N PHE A 81 7.39 7.12 -5.08
CA PHE A 81 7.36 7.25 -3.63
C PHE A 81 8.45 8.20 -3.14
N LEU A 82 9.70 8.03 -3.59
CA LEU A 82 10.85 8.86 -3.18
C LEU A 82 10.69 10.31 -3.64
N ALA A 83 10.13 10.56 -4.82
CA ALA A 83 9.83 11.92 -5.28
C ALA A 83 8.86 12.65 -4.35
N ARG A 84 7.97 11.91 -3.66
CA ARG A 84 6.96 12.48 -2.76
C ARG A 84 7.41 12.55 -1.31
N TYR A 85 8.15 11.55 -0.83
CA TYR A 85 8.47 11.36 0.59
C TYR A 85 9.97 11.37 0.90
N GLY A 86 10.83 11.39 -0.12
CA GLY A 86 12.30 11.36 0.03
C GLY A 86 12.98 12.73 0.11
N SER A 87 12.21 13.83 0.10
CA SER A 87 12.73 15.20 -0.05
C SER A 87 13.66 15.69 1.08
N GLU A 88 13.72 14.98 2.21
CA GLU A 88 14.57 15.35 3.34
C GLU A 88 16.03 14.92 3.18
N LYS A 89 16.38 14.16 2.13
CA LYS A 89 17.76 13.68 1.89
C LYS A 89 18.34 14.13 0.56
N ALA A 90 19.65 14.35 0.55
CA ALA A 90 20.42 14.43 -0.68
C ALA A 90 20.45 13.04 -1.33
N ASN A 91 19.82 12.90 -2.51
CA ASN A 91 19.71 11.66 -3.27
C ASN A 91 19.00 10.50 -2.53
N PRO A 92 17.68 10.62 -2.28
CA PRO A 92 16.92 9.57 -1.62
C PRO A 92 16.91 8.29 -2.48
N HIS A 93 17.28 7.17 -1.87
CA HIS A 93 17.25 5.86 -2.50
C HIS A 93 16.85 4.82 -1.45
N PHE A 94 16.28 3.71 -1.93
CA PHE A 94 16.04 2.54 -1.09
C PHE A 94 17.32 1.71 -0.96
N SER A 95 17.55 1.17 0.23
CA SER A 95 18.59 0.18 0.52
C SER A 95 18.03 -1.24 0.57
N ASP A 96 18.93 -2.21 0.67
CA ASP A 96 18.57 -3.60 0.93
C ASP A 96 17.86 -3.75 2.29
N ALA A 97 17.00 -4.75 2.42
CA ALA A 97 16.37 -5.09 3.70
C ALA A 97 17.45 -5.56 4.71
N PRO A 98 17.28 -5.32 6.03
CA PRO A 98 16.01 -4.97 6.65
C PRO A 98 15.78 -3.46 6.81
N GLU A 99 16.79 -2.60 6.91
CA GLU A 99 16.58 -1.15 6.94
C GLU A 99 16.60 -0.57 5.53
N ILE A 100 15.42 -0.34 4.95
CA ILE A 100 15.25 0.06 3.54
C ILE A 100 15.23 1.58 3.34
N LEU A 101 14.92 2.30 4.42
CA LEU A 101 15.00 3.75 4.55
C LEU A 101 15.38 4.06 6.00
N PRO A 102 15.96 5.24 6.27
CA PRO A 102 16.34 5.64 7.61
C PRO A 102 15.16 5.55 8.58
N GLY A 103 15.32 4.73 9.63
CA GLY A 103 14.27 4.56 10.63
C GLY A 103 13.11 3.64 10.20
N TRP A 104 13.20 2.99 9.05
CA TRP A 104 12.17 2.07 8.54
C TRP A 104 12.76 0.68 8.26
N ASN A 105 12.25 -0.31 8.97
CA ASN A 105 12.67 -1.70 8.82
C ASN A 105 11.60 -2.54 8.11
N LEU A 106 11.92 -3.07 6.94
CA LEU A 106 11.06 -3.96 6.14
C LEU A 106 11.45 -5.42 6.37
N ARG A 107 10.45 -6.24 6.67
CA ARG A 107 10.47 -7.68 6.42
C ARG A 107 9.40 -7.99 5.40
N LEU A 108 9.80 -8.59 4.27
CA LEU A 108 8.91 -9.07 3.22
C LEU A 108 9.30 -10.52 2.96
N ASN A 109 8.38 -11.45 3.27
CA ASN A 109 8.58 -12.87 3.06
C ASN A 109 7.60 -13.35 2.00
N VAL A 110 8.11 -13.90 0.90
CA VAL A 110 7.29 -14.56 -0.12
C VAL A 110 7.12 -16.03 0.29
N HIS A 111 5.90 -16.56 0.16
CA HIS A 111 5.61 -17.96 0.46
C HIS A 111 6.38 -18.89 -0.50
N SER A 112 6.62 -20.13 -0.09
CA SER A 112 7.47 -21.06 -0.85
C SER A 112 6.93 -21.40 -2.25
N ASP A 113 5.63 -21.26 -2.47
CA ASP A 113 4.97 -21.44 -3.77
C ASP A 113 4.93 -20.16 -4.63
N GLY A 114 5.41 -19.04 -4.09
CA GLY A 114 5.36 -17.73 -4.73
C GLY A 114 3.94 -17.15 -4.85
N GLN A 115 2.93 -17.75 -4.22
CA GLN A 115 1.52 -17.37 -4.37
C GLN A 115 0.97 -16.49 -3.25
N GLY A 116 1.79 -16.17 -2.25
CA GLY A 116 1.47 -15.21 -1.20
C GLY A 116 2.71 -14.53 -0.65
N TYR A 117 2.50 -13.49 0.14
CA TYR A 117 3.58 -12.79 0.83
C TYR A 117 3.07 -12.14 2.12
N ASP A 118 3.98 -11.90 3.05
CA ASP A 118 3.73 -11.16 4.28
C ASP A 118 4.72 -10.01 4.43
N ILE A 119 4.21 -8.82 4.72
CA ILE A 119 5.01 -7.63 4.99
C ILE A 119 4.83 -7.17 6.42
N LEU A 120 5.94 -6.85 7.07
CA LEU A 120 6.02 -6.08 8.29
C LEU A 120 6.96 -4.90 8.09
N LEU A 121 6.42 -3.69 8.10
CA LEU A 121 7.17 -2.44 8.08
C LEU A 121 7.14 -1.80 9.46
N ARG A 122 8.30 -1.72 10.13
CA ARG A 122 8.43 -1.16 11.48
C ARG A 122 9.08 0.22 11.43
N ASP A 123 8.53 1.11 12.22
CA ASP A 123 9.20 2.34 12.63
C ASP A 123 10.20 1.99 13.75
N ILE A 124 11.49 1.94 13.43
CA ILE A 124 12.51 1.63 14.45
C ILE A 124 12.90 2.86 15.28
N THR A 125 12.32 4.03 14.98
CA THR A 125 12.52 5.26 15.75
C THR A 125 11.41 5.50 16.77
N ASP A 126 10.31 4.75 16.70
CA ASP A 126 9.27 4.75 17.73
C ASP A 126 9.70 3.87 18.92
N GLU A 127 10.44 4.48 19.85
CA GLU A 127 10.93 3.84 21.07
C GLU A 127 9.82 3.59 22.11
N LYS A 128 8.60 4.11 21.93
CA LYS A 128 7.51 3.98 22.91
C LYS A 128 6.79 2.67 22.75
N CYS A 129 6.01 2.55 21.67
CA CYS A 129 5.15 1.42 21.42
C CYS A 129 5.57 0.60 20.20
N GLY A 130 6.55 1.08 19.43
CA GLY A 130 7.00 0.44 18.21
C GLY A 130 5.88 0.36 17.18
N TYR A 131 5.57 1.49 16.52
CA TYR A 131 4.64 1.51 15.41
C TYR A 131 5.08 0.55 14.32
N ALA A 132 4.12 -0.23 13.82
CA ALA A 132 4.32 -1.08 12.68
C ALA A 132 3.06 -1.16 11.82
N ALA A 133 3.26 -1.24 10.51
CA ALA A 133 2.20 -1.53 9.56
C ALA A 133 2.50 -2.85 8.85
N LEU A 134 1.46 -3.64 8.61
CA LEU A 134 1.56 -4.95 7.99
C LEU A 134 0.51 -5.13 6.90
N THR A 135 0.82 -5.92 5.89
CA THR A 135 -0.06 -6.28 4.79
C THR A 135 0.37 -7.64 4.25
N ASP A 136 -0.53 -8.28 3.52
CA ASP A 136 -0.34 -9.56 2.85
C ASP A 136 -0.82 -9.43 1.39
N GLU A 137 -0.94 -10.55 0.66
CA GLU A 137 -1.40 -10.57 -0.73
C GLU A 137 -2.82 -10.03 -0.94
N SER A 138 -3.63 -9.86 0.11
CA SER A 138 -4.94 -9.20 0.02
C SER A 138 -4.82 -7.69 -0.19
N GLY A 139 -3.65 -7.11 0.07
CA GLY A 139 -3.37 -5.68 -0.02
C GLY A 139 -3.99 -4.85 1.11
N VAL A 140 -4.60 -5.48 2.12
CA VAL A 140 -5.19 -4.79 3.29
C VAL A 140 -4.09 -4.45 4.29
N ILE A 141 -3.87 -3.14 4.47
CA ILE A 141 -2.90 -2.61 5.43
C ILE A 141 -3.54 -2.53 6.81
N ARG A 142 -2.90 -3.17 7.79
CA ARG A 142 -3.27 -3.12 9.21
C ARG A 142 -2.16 -2.46 10.01
N GLN A 143 -2.54 -1.80 11.09
CA GLN A 143 -1.62 -1.22 12.05
C GLN A 143 -1.40 -2.19 13.22
N SER A 144 -0.20 -2.21 13.77
CA SER A 144 0.18 -2.97 14.95
C SER A 144 1.12 -2.15 15.85
N LYS A 145 1.26 -2.60 17.10
CA LYS A 145 2.16 -2.06 18.11
C LYS A 145 2.51 -3.14 19.14
N ALA A 146 3.44 -2.84 20.04
CA ALA A 146 3.69 -3.68 21.21
C ALA A 146 2.42 -3.84 22.08
N ILE A 147 2.22 -5.07 22.57
CA ILE A 147 1.17 -5.41 23.53
C ILE A 147 1.45 -4.68 24.85
N ASP A 148 0.39 -4.28 25.56
CA ASP A 148 0.44 -3.55 26.84
C ASP A 148 1.17 -2.21 26.79
N CYS A 149 1.34 -1.62 25.60
CA CYS A 149 1.85 -0.26 25.49
C CYS A 149 0.74 0.78 25.66
N GLN A 150 0.88 1.62 26.69
CA GLN A 150 0.00 2.76 26.97
C GLN A 150 0.36 3.92 26.03
N LEU A 151 -0.65 4.42 25.30
CA LEU A 151 -0.54 5.53 24.33
C LEU A 151 -0.69 6.90 25.00
#